data_AF-A0A835XUG2-F1
#
_entry.id   AF-A0A835XUG2-F1
#
_cell.length_a   1.000
_cell.length_b   1.000
_cell.length_c   1.000
_cell.angle_alpha   90.00
_cell.angle_beta   90.00
_cell.angle_gamma   90.00
#
_symmetry.space_group_name_H-M   'P 1'
#
loop_
_entity.id
_entity.type
_entity.pdbx_description
1 polymer ?
#
loop_
_entity_poly.entity_id
_entity_poly.type
_entity_poly.pdbx_seq_one_letter_code
_entity_poly.pdbx_strand_id
1 'polypeptide(L)'
;MSKRKNIWAELDLPAPKPQAKKALTEADKARQEAEAAQLRSNCRRTLLGALSLPPAAPEEGSGPGSEGDEALQPAELAEAIEGELFRHHGSTAGQEYKAAARTLVASLKRNPDLRRRLLQGRLLPPALVALDPRALATSQQQEEYARLQEQGTRAVTLAGRGSAGVVTSEYCCGRCGGRQCDYLDSGRRDIGKCETWGSQDGAGTSRTVTCLGCGHKWEVDDV
;
A
#
# COMPACT_ATOMS: atom_id res chain seq x y z
N MET A 1 20.91 9.71 -3.97
CA MET A 1 20.23 9.27 -5.21
C MET A 1 21.20 8.41 -6.02
N SER A 2 21.16 7.09 -5.83
CA SER A 2 22.09 6.18 -6.50
C SER A 2 21.70 6.04 -7.97
N LYS A 3 22.52 6.57 -8.88
CA LYS A 3 22.31 6.42 -10.32
C LYS A 3 22.39 4.92 -10.63
N ARG A 4 21.29 4.33 -11.10
CA ARG A 4 21.24 2.92 -11.52
C ARG A 4 22.40 2.68 -12.49
N LYS A 5 23.34 1.83 -12.10
CA LYS A 5 24.50 1.50 -12.93
C LYS A 5 24.04 0.79 -14.20
N ASN A 6 24.67 1.13 -15.31
CA ASN A 6 24.29 0.59 -16.60
C ASN A 6 24.91 -0.82 -16.72
N ILE A 7 24.11 -1.84 -16.42
CA ILE A 7 24.54 -3.25 -16.33
C ILE A 7 25.27 -3.71 -17.60
N TRP A 8 24.85 -3.20 -18.76
CA TRP A 8 25.47 -3.49 -20.06
C TRP A 8 26.91 -2.96 -20.17
N ALA A 9 27.18 -1.80 -19.56
CA ALA A 9 28.51 -1.20 -19.55
C ALA A 9 29.45 -1.85 -18.52
N GLU A 10 28.92 -2.40 -17.42
CA GLU A 10 29.73 -3.15 -16.44
C GLU A 10 30.08 -4.57 -16.92
N LEU A 11 29.25 -5.16 -17.79
CA LEU A 11 29.46 -6.52 -18.33
C LEU A 11 30.19 -6.55 -19.69
N ASP A 12 30.63 -5.40 -20.20
CA ASP A 12 31.26 -5.24 -21.52
C ASP A 12 30.44 -5.89 -22.66
N LEU A 13 29.10 -5.89 -22.50
CA LEU A 13 28.16 -6.47 -23.45
C LEU A 13 27.65 -5.37 -24.39
N PRO A 14 27.54 -5.63 -25.71
CA PRO A 14 26.95 -4.66 -26.62
C PRO A 14 25.51 -4.39 -26.22
N ALA A 15 25.18 -3.13 -25.98
CA ALA A 15 23.82 -2.73 -25.63
C ALA A 15 22.85 -3.24 -26.71
N PRO A 16 21.66 -3.76 -26.32
CA PRO A 16 20.69 -4.22 -27.29
C PRO A 16 20.34 -3.08 -28.25
N LYS A 17 20.40 -3.34 -29.56
CA LYS A 17 20.06 -2.34 -30.58
C LYS A 17 18.65 -1.80 -30.29
N PRO A 18 18.46 -0.48 -30.19
CA PRO A 18 17.13 0.08 -29.95
C PRO A 18 16.24 -0.33 -31.12
N GLN A 19 15.23 -1.15 -30.84
CA GLN A 19 14.25 -1.53 -31.85
C GLN A 19 13.47 -0.27 -32.24
N ALA A 20 13.56 0.13 -33.51
CA ALA A 20 12.81 1.26 -34.02
C ALA A 20 11.31 0.94 -33.94
N LYS A 21 10.58 1.70 -33.12
CA LYS A 21 9.12 1.59 -33.06
C LYS A 21 8.57 2.05 -34.40
N LYS A 22 7.88 1.17 -35.13
CA LYS A 22 7.18 1.55 -36.37
C LYS A 22 6.17 2.66 -36.07
N ALA A 23 6.19 3.72 -36.87
CA ALA A 23 5.17 4.77 -36.78
C ALA A 23 3.80 4.17 -37.08
N LEU A 24 2.81 4.42 -36.20
CA LEU A 24 1.44 3.99 -36.45
C LEU A 24 0.85 4.75 -37.61
N THR A 25 0.18 4.03 -38.51
CA THR A 25 -0.58 4.64 -39.60
C THR A 25 -1.80 5.37 -39.05
N GLU A 26 -2.35 6.30 -39.83
CA GLU A 26 -3.57 7.03 -39.46
C GLU A 26 -4.77 6.08 -39.27
N ALA A 27 -4.84 5.03 -40.08
CA ALA A 27 -5.83 3.97 -39.94
C ALA A 27 -5.70 3.18 -38.63
N ASP A 28 -4.46 2.89 -38.18
CA ASP A 28 -4.23 2.22 -36.89
C ASP A 28 -4.66 3.11 -35.71
N LYS A 29 -4.40 4.42 -35.79
CA LYS A 29 -4.84 5.39 -34.77
C LYS A 29 -6.37 5.46 -34.70
N ALA A 30 -7.04 5.55 -35.84
CA ALA A 30 -8.50 5.56 -35.91
C ALA A 30 -9.11 4.27 -35.34
N ARG A 31 -8.51 3.11 -35.61
CA ARG A 31 -8.93 1.83 -35.03
C ARG A 31 -8.73 1.78 -33.51
N GLN A 32 -7.60 2.29 -33.01
CA GLN A 32 -7.35 2.39 -31.57
C GLN A 32 -8.32 3.34 -30.87
N GLU A 33 -8.67 4.45 -31.51
CA GLU A 33 -9.66 5.40 -31.00
C GLU A 33 -11.07 4.78 -30.97
N ALA A 34 -11.47 4.04 -32.01
CA ALA A 34 -12.73 3.31 -32.02
C ALA A 34 -12.78 2.22 -30.94
N GLU A 35 -11.69 1.46 -30.75
CA GLU A 35 -11.58 0.49 -29.66
C GLU A 35 -11.66 1.17 -28.28
N ALA A 36 -11.01 2.32 -28.12
CA ALA A 36 -11.08 3.13 -26.90
C ALA A 36 -12.51 3.62 -26.65
N ALA A 37 -13.20 4.16 -27.66
CA ALA A 37 -14.59 4.60 -27.55
C ALA A 37 -15.52 3.46 -27.14
N GLN A 38 -15.32 2.27 -27.73
CA GLN A 38 -16.10 1.08 -27.36
C GLN A 38 -15.82 0.63 -25.93
N LEU A 39 -14.56 0.69 -25.48
CA LEU A 39 -14.21 0.41 -24.10
C LEU A 39 -14.88 1.39 -23.12
N ARG A 40 -14.86 2.69 -23.45
CA ARG A 40 -15.49 3.74 -22.63
C ARG A 40 -17.00 3.54 -22.52
N SER A 41 -17.67 3.23 -23.63
CA SER A 41 -19.09 2.88 -23.64
C SER A 41 -19.39 1.67 -22.74
N ASN A 42 -18.57 0.61 -22.83
CA ASN A 42 -18.69 -0.54 -21.95
C ASN A 42 -18.49 -0.19 -20.46
N CYS A 43 -17.50 0.65 -20.14
CA CYS A 43 -17.25 1.12 -18.78
C CYS A 43 -18.48 1.85 -18.21
N ARG A 44 -19.07 2.79 -18.97
CA ARG A 44 -20.30 3.50 -18.57
C ARG A 44 -21.43 2.53 -18.27
N ARG A 45 -21.66 1.55 -19.15
CA ARG A 45 -22.69 0.52 -18.93
C ARG A 45 -22.46 -0.30 -17.66
N THR A 46 -21.22 -0.68 -17.37
CA THR A 46 -20.89 -1.42 -16.14
C THR A 46 -21.01 -0.58 -14.87
N LEU A 47 -20.68 0.71 -14.96
CA LEU A 47 -20.83 1.67 -13.85
C LEU A 47 -22.31 1.90 -13.56
N LEU A 48 -23.12 2.14 -14.59
CA LEU A 48 -24.57 2.25 -14.48
C LEU A 48 -25.16 1.00 -13.82
N GLY A 49 -24.80 -0.20 -14.29
CA GLY A 49 -25.26 -1.45 -13.69
C GLY A 49 -24.84 -1.64 -12.24
N ALA A 50 -23.74 -1.02 -11.79
CA ALA A 50 -23.34 -1.04 -10.37
C ALA A 50 -24.13 -0.02 -9.54
N LEU A 51 -24.40 1.17 -10.09
CA LEU A 51 -25.15 2.24 -9.44
C LEU A 51 -26.65 1.92 -9.30
N SER A 52 -27.23 1.22 -10.26
CA SER A 52 -28.64 0.81 -10.26
C SER A 52 -28.95 -0.42 -9.38
N LEU A 53 -27.97 -0.95 -8.64
CA LEU A 53 -28.22 -2.06 -7.71
C LEU A 53 -29.03 -1.58 -6.50
N PRO A 54 -30.07 -2.33 -6.08
CA PRO A 54 -30.88 -1.97 -4.93
C PRO A 54 -30.02 -1.86 -3.66
N PRO A 55 -30.40 -1.01 -2.69
CA PRO A 55 -29.77 -1.01 -1.39
C PRO A 55 -29.93 -2.41 -0.75
N ALA A 56 -28.87 -2.89 -0.10
CA ALA A 56 -28.81 -4.27 0.42
C ALA A 56 -29.77 -4.55 1.59
N ALA A 57 -30.39 -3.51 2.17
CA ALA A 57 -31.41 -3.64 3.20
C ALA A 57 -32.51 -2.59 2.99
N PRO A 58 -33.79 -2.94 3.17
CA PRO A 58 -34.84 -1.96 3.40
C PRO A 58 -34.66 -1.42 4.82
N GLU A 59 -34.29 -0.15 4.93
CA GLU A 59 -34.31 0.55 6.21
C GLU A 59 -35.77 0.92 6.50
N GLU A 60 -36.41 0.14 7.36
CA GLU A 60 -37.64 0.53 8.07
C GLU A 60 -37.30 1.76 8.93
N GLY A 61 -37.53 2.97 8.41
CA GLY A 61 -37.33 4.19 9.19
C GLY A 61 -36.79 5.41 8.45
N SER A 62 -37.46 5.86 7.39
CA SER A 62 -37.51 7.29 7.07
C SER A 62 -38.82 7.59 6.37
N GLY A 63 -39.66 8.37 7.04
CA GLY A 63 -40.94 8.83 6.52
C GLY A 63 -40.79 9.68 5.25
N PRO A 64 -41.91 9.95 4.57
CA PRO A 64 -41.91 10.78 3.37
C PRO A 64 -41.63 12.22 3.78
N GLY A 65 -40.43 12.72 3.50
CA GLY A 65 -40.00 14.03 3.97
C GLY A 65 -39.00 14.67 3.03
N SER A 66 -39.51 15.64 2.28
CA SER A 66 -38.81 16.64 1.47
C SER A 66 -38.34 16.22 0.08
N GLU A 67 -39.20 16.56 -0.86
CA GLU A 67 -38.92 16.95 -2.24
C GLU A 67 -37.73 17.95 -2.29
N GLY A 68 -36.88 17.83 -3.32
CA GLY A 68 -36.09 18.97 -3.79
C GLY A 68 -34.56 18.88 -3.80
N ASP A 69 -33.93 17.71 -3.88
CA ASP A 69 -32.53 17.62 -4.33
C ASP A 69 -32.52 16.82 -5.62
N GLU A 70 -32.01 17.41 -6.70
CA GLU A 70 -31.95 16.85 -8.04
C GLU A 70 -31.12 15.56 -7.99
N ALA A 71 -31.79 14.43 -7.73
CA ALA A 71 -31.17 13.12 -7.65
C ALA A 71 -30.52 12.87 -9.01
N LEU A 72 -29.22 13.09 -9.09
CA LEU A 72 -28.45 12.99 -10.31
C LEU A 72 -28.72 11.61 -10.90
N GLN A 73 -29.21 11.58 -12.15
CA GLN A 73 -29.66 10.32 -12.70
C GLN A 73 -28.46 9.35 -12.71
N PRO A 74 -28.63 8.06 -12.34
CA PRO A 74 -27.52 7.11 -12.27
C PRO A 74 -26.72 7.01 -13.59
N ALA A 75 -27.37 7.32 -14.72
CA ALA A 75 -26.75 7.42 -16.03
C ALA A 75 -25.77 8.59 -16.14
N GLU A 76 -26.19 9.81 -15.75
CA GLU A 76 -25.36 11.01 -15.77
C GLU A 76 -24.16 10.87 -14.83
N LEU A 77 -24.39 10.27 -13.66
CA LEU A 77 -23.32 9.97 -12.71
C LEU A 77 -22.31 8.97 -13.29
N ALA A 78 -22.76 7.92 -13.98
CA ALA A 78 -21.88 6.96 -14.63
C ALA A 78 -21.02 7.60 -15.73
N GLU A 79 -21.58 8.54 -16.49
CA GLU A 79 -20.84 9.31 -17.48
C GLU A 79 -19.80 10.24 -16.84
N ALA A 80 -20.17 10.94 -15.77
CA ALA A 80 -19.27 11.82 -15.04
C ALA A 80 -18.09 11.05 -14.41
N ILE A 81 -18.35 9.89 -13.79
CA ILE A 81 -17.31 9.04 -13.21
C ILE A 81 -16.37 8.51 -14.29
N GLU A 82 -16.90 8.03 -15.42
CA GLU A 82 -16.07 7.54 -16.52
C GLU A 82 -15.21 8.65 -17.12
N GLY A 83 -15.78 9.84 -17.33
CA GLY A 83 -15.07 10.99 -17.86
C GLY A 83 -13.88 11.39 -16.99
N GLU A 84 -14.08 11.48 -15.67
CA GLU A 84 -13.00 11.86 -14.76
C GLU A 84 -11.97 10.73 -14.58
N LEU A 85 -12.40 9.47 -14.62
CA LEU A 85 -11.48 8.32 -14.64
C LEU A 85 -10.57 8.34 -15.87
N PHE A 86 -11.14 8.62 -17.04
CA PHE A 86 -10.38 8.73 -18.28
C PHE A 86 -9.37 9.88 -18.23
N ARG A 87 -9.78 11.03 -17.68
CA ARG A 87 -8.93 12.21 -17.49
C ARG A 87 -7.78 11.93 -16.51
N HIS A 88 -8.07 11.26 -15.40
CA HIS A 88 -7.09 10.89 -14.37
C HIS A 88 -5.99 9.96 -14.91
N HIS A 89 -6.31 9.09 -15.87
CA HIS A 89 -5.35 8.18 -16.52
C HIS A 89 -4.76 8.73 -17.82
N GLY A 90 -4.75 10.05 -18.01
CA GLY A 90 -4.06 10.70 -19.13
C GLY A 90 -4.76 10.49 -20.49
N SER A 91 -6.09 10.40 -20.48
CA SER A 91 -6.93 10.27 -21.68
C SER A 91 -6.53 9.09 -22.58
N THR A 92 -6.02 8.02 -21.98
CA THR A 92 -5.61 6.82 -22.69
C THR A 92 -6.40 5.63 -22.16
N ALA A 93 -7.05 4.89 -23.05
CA ALA A 93 -7.79 3.65 -22.74
C ALA A 93 -6.85 2.45 -22.49
N GLY A 94 -5.78 2.68 -21.73
CA GLY A 94 -4.72 1.72 -21.43
C GLY A 94 -5.12 0.68 -20.37
N GLN A 95 -4.14 -0.13 -19.96
CA GLN A 95 -4.38 -1.16 -18.94
C GLN A 95 -4.68 -0.57 -17.56
N GLU A 96 -4.07 0.55 -17.20
CA GLU A 96 -4.30 1.22 -15.92
C GLU A 96 -5.75 1.72 -15.79
N TYR A 97 -6.26 2.39 -16.83
CA TYR A 97 -7.66 2.78 -16.93
C TYR A 97 -8.60 1.58 -16.78
N LYS A 98 -8.32 0.47 -17.49
CA LYS A 98 -9.13 -0.76 -17.39
C LYS A 98 -9.10 -1.36 -15.98
N ALA A 99 -7.94 -1.37 -15.33
CA ALA A 99 -7.79 -1.88 -13.98
C ALA A 99 -8.56 -1.01 -12.97
N ALA A 100 -8.39 0.32 -13.04
CA ALA A 100 -9.09 1.26 -12.17
C ALA A 100 -10.61 1.19 -12.35
N ALA A 101 -11.10 1.10 -13.60
CA ALA A 101 -12.53 0.94 -13.88
C ALA A 101 -13.11 -0.33 -13.25
N ARG A 102 -12.41 -1.47 -13.37
CA ARG A 102 -12.83 -2.74 -12.75
C ARG A 102 -12.86 -2.64 -11.22
N THR A 103 -11.84 -2.03 -10.62
CA THR A 103 -11.77 -1.81 -9.18
C THR A 103 -12.93 -0.93 -8.70
N LEU A 104 -13.19 0.19 -9.37
CA LEU A 104 -14.30 1.09 -9.02
C LEU A 104 -15.66 0.38 -9.12
N VAL A 105 -15.91 -0.34 -10.22
CA VAL A 105 -17.16 -1.12 -10.38
C VAL A 105 -17.29 -2.17 -9.28
N ALA A 106 -16.24 -2.90 -8.95
CA ALA A 106 -16.27 -3.90 -7.87
C ALA A 106 -16.52 -3.25 -6.50
N SER A 107 -15.88 -2.12 -6.21
CA SER A 107 -16.09 -1.36 -4.98
C SER A 107 -17.51 -0.81 -4.88
N LEU A 108 -18.07 -0.25 -5.95
CA LEU A 108 -19.46 0.22 -5.97
C LEU A 108 -20.46 -0.93 -5.75
N LYS A 109 -20.19 -2.11 -6.29
CA LYS A 109 -21.04 -3.30 -6.05
C LYS A 109 -20.99 -3.78 -4.60
N ARG A 110 -19.79 -3.79 -4.01
CA ARG A 110 -19.55 -4.27 -2.63
C ARG A 110 -20.01 -3.28 -1.55
N ASN A 111 -20.02 -1.99 -1.84
CA ASN A 111 -20.28 -0.92 -0.88
C ASN A 111 -21.60 -0.19 -1.18
N PRO A 112 -22.73 -0.59 -0.60
CA PRO A 112 -24.00 0.11 -0.78
C PRO A 112 -23.95 1.55 -0.24
N ASP A 113 -23.23 1.79 0.86
CA ASP A 113 -23.00 3.13 1.41
C ASP A 113 -22.32 4.08 0.43
N LEU A 114 -21.32 3.60 -0.32
CA LEU A 114 -20.59 4.39 -1.29
C LEU A 114 -21.53 4.82 -2.44
N ARG A 115 -22.39 3.89 -2.91
CA ARG A 115 -23.43 4.21 -3.91
C ARG A 115 -24.41 5.25 -3.40
N ARG A 116 -24.90 5.09 -2.16
CA ARG A 116 -25.82 6.03 -1.52
C ARG A 116 -25.23 7.43 -1.42
N ARG A 117 -23.97 7.55 -1.00
CA ARG A 117 -23.28 8.86 -0.91
C ARG A 117 -23.13 9.54 -2.28
N LEU A 118 -22.88 8.77 -3.33
CA LEU A 118 -22.80 9.30 -4.70
C LEU A 118 -24.17 9.77 -5.21
N LEU A 119 -25.22 8.97 -5.01
CA LEU A 119 -26.59 9.31 -5.45
C LEU A 119 -27.16 10.52 -4.68
N GLN A 120 -26.73 10.72 -3.43
CA GLN A 120 -27.09 11.87 -2.59
C GLN A 120 -26.19 13.10 -2.83
N GLY A 121 -25.26 13.07 -3.79
CA GLY A 121 -24.34 14.17 -4.06
C GLY A 121 -23.31 14.46 -2.96
N ARG A 122 -23.24 13.65 -1.89
CA ARG A 122 -22.28 13.81 -0.78
C ARG A 122 -20.84 13.46 -1.17
N LEU A 123 -20.67 12.70 -2.26
CA LEU A 123 -19.38 12.35 -2.83
C LEU A 123 -19.39 12.73 -4.31
N LEU A 124 -18.39 13.50 -4.75
CA LEU A 124 -18.26 13.90 -6.14
C LEU A 124 -17.46 12.87 -6.96
N PRO A 125 -17.76 12.70 -8.26
CA PRO A 125 -16.98 11.84 -9.18
C PRO A 125 -15.45 12.04 -9.14
N PRO A 126 -14.90 13.27 -9.15
CA PRO A 126 -13.45 13.48 -9.02
C PRO A 126 -12.88 13.00 -7.68
N ALA A 127 -13.60 13.22 -6.59
CA ALA A 127 -13.17 12.74 -5.28
C ALA A 127 -13.19 11.21 -5.19
N LEU A 128 -14.12 10.56 -5.87
CA LEU A 128 -14.19 9.09 -5.96
C LEU A 128 -12.99 8.50 -6.70
N VAL A 129 -12.60 9.09 -7.82
CA VAL A 129 -11.48 8.59 -8.66
C VAL A 129 -10.14 8.79 -7.95
N ALA A 130 -9.99 9.86 -7.18
CA ALA A 130 -8.80 10.14 -6.39
C ALA A 130 -8.72 9.34 -5.07
N LEU A 131 -9.77 8.60 -4.71
CA LEU A 131 -9.84 7.90 -3.43
C LEU A 131 -8.93 6.67 -3.41
N ASP A 132 -8.26 6.44 -2.27
CA ASP A 132 -7.41 5.26 -2.10
C ASP A 132 -8.24 3.95 -2.17
N PRO A 133 -7.72 2.86 -2.77
CA PRO A 133 -8.40 1.57 -2.83
C PRO A 133 -8.90 1.06 -1.47
N ARG A 134 -8.24 1.42 -0.37
CA ARG A 134 -8.63 1.06 0.99
C ARG A 134 -9.87 1.83 1.46
N ALA A 135 -9.95 3.11 1.12
CA ALA A 135 -11.09 3.98 1.44
C ALA A 135 -12.32 3.68 0.56
N LEU A 136 -12.12 2.98 -0.56
CA LEU A 136 -13.20 2.40 -1.38
C LEU A 136 -13.79 1.11 -0.79
N ALA A 137 -13.24 0.53 0.29
CA ALA A 137 -13.74 -0.71 0.91
C ALA A 137 -14.91 -0.47 1.89
N THR A 138 -15.54 -1.54 2.39
CA THR A 138 -16.66 -1.42 3.35
C THR A 138 -16.16 -0.87 4.69
N SER A 139 -17.04 -0.30 5.51
CA SER A 139 -16.70 0.17 6.86
C SER A 139 -15.99 -0.91 7.68
N GLN A 140 -16.52 -2.13 7.68
CA GLN A 140 -15.90 -3.28 8.36
C GLN A 140 -14.50 -3.60 7.81
N GLN A 141 -14.33 -3.56 6.49
CA GLN A 141 -13.01 -3.80 5.89
C GLN A 141 -12.03 -2.69 6.24
N GLN A 142 -12.46 -1.43 6.25
CA GLN A 142 -11.64 -0.29 6.65
C GLN A 142 -11.19 -0.40 8.11
N GLU A 143 -12.08 -0.84 8.99
CA GLU A 143 -11.78 -1.05 10.41
C GLU A 143 -10.77 -2.20 10.60
N GLU A 144 -10.99 -3.33 9.92
CA GLU A 144 -10.04 -4.46 9.97
C GLU A 144 -8.65 -4.05 9.48
N TYR A 145 -8.63 -3.27 8.40
CA TYR A 145 -7.42 -2.68 7.86
C TYR A 145 -6.73 -1.76 8.86
N ALA A 146 -7.46 -0.87 9.52
CA ALA A 146 -6.91 0.01 10.55
C ALA A 146 -6.31 -0.82 11.71
N ARG A 147 -7.01 -1.86 12.15
CA ARG A 147 -6.56 -2.79 13.19
C ARG A 147 -5.26 -3.50 12.81
N LEU A 148 -5.17 -4.04 11.59
CA LEU A 148 -3.94 -4.69 11.10
C LEU A 148 -2.77 -3.71 11.01
N GLN A 149 -3.03 -2.47 10.60
CA GLN A 149 -2.00 -1.43 10.52
C GLN A 149 -1.50 -1.05 11.91
N GLU A 150 -2.41 -0.89 12.88
CA GLU A 150 -2.05 -0.65 14.28
C GLU A 150 -1.21 -1.80 14.84
N GLN A 151 -1.61 -3.06 14.59
CA GLN A 151 -0.85 -4.22 15.03
C GLN A 151 0.55 -4.27 14.41
N GLY A 152 0.66 -4.01 13.11
CA GLY A 152 1.95 -3.97 12.42
C GLY A 152 2.86 -2.85 12.94
N THR A 153 2.32 -1.64 13.11
CA THR A 153 3.09 -0.50 13.66
C THR A 153 3.51 -0.75 15.11
N ARG A 154 2.63 -1.33 15.93
CA ARG A 154 2.95 -1.74 17.30
C ARG A 154 4.07 -2.77 17.33
N ALA A 155 4.02 -3.81 16.50
CA ALA A 155 5.05 -4.84 16.46
C ALA A 155 6.43 -4.26 16.12
N VAL A 156 6.52 -3.38 15.11
CA VAL A 156 7.77 -2.72 14.71
C VAL A 156 8.28 -1.76 15.80
N THR A 157 7.38 -1.00 16.43
CA THR A 157 7.75 -0.04 17.47
C THR A 157 8.24 -0.74 18.75
N LEU A 158 7.62 -1.86 19.12
CA LEU A 158 8.06 -2.66 20.27
C LEU A 158 9.44 -3.27 20.02
N ALA A 159 9.70 -3.78 18.80
CA ALA A 159 11.00 -4.31 18.41
C ALA A 159 12.12 -3.25 18.47
N GLY A 160 11.79 -1.96 18.30
CA GLY A 160 12.75 -0.86 18.39
C GLY A 160 12.97 -0.31 19.81
N ARG A 161 12.12 -0.63 20.80
CA ARG A 161 12.11 0.02 22.12
C ARG A 161 12.40 -0.86 23.34
N GLY A 162 12.62 -2.16 23.22
CA GLY A 162 12.92 -2.96 24.42
C GLY A 162 13.51 -4.32 24.14
N SER A 163 14.73 -4.51 24.63
CA SER A 163 15.40 -5.80 24.90
C SER A 163 15.13 -6.91 23.89
N ALA A 164 15.82 -6.85 22.75
CA ALA A 164 16.18 -8.08 22.02
C ALA A 164 17.22 -8.91 22.79
N GLY A 165 17.66 -8.43 23.97
CA GLY A 165 18.56 -9.13 24.88
C GLY A 165 17.81 -10.06 25.84
N VAL A 166 18.53 -11.06 26.33
CA VAL A 166 18.06 -11.97 27.36
C VAL A 166 18.10 -11.23 28.70
N VAL A 167 16.96 -11.17 29.40
CA VAL A 167 16.89 -10.56 30.74
C VAL A 167 17.60 -11.47 31.75
N THR A 168 18.55 -10.91 32.49
CA THR A 168 19.39 -11.61 33.45
C THR A 168 19.62 -10.78 34.72
N SER A 169 19.96 -11.46 35.81
CA SER A 169 20.40 -10.84 37.08
C SER A 169 21.85 -11.15 37.44
N GLU A 170 22.62 -11.69 36.49
CA GLU A 170 24.04 -12.01 36.67
C GLU A 170 24.92 -10.75 36.76
N TYR A 171 24.52 -9.66 36.11
CA TYR A 171 25.27 -8.42 36.06
C TYR A 171 24.73 -7.36 37.05
N CYS A 172 25.65 -6.66 37.72
CA CYS A 172 25.33 -5.52 38.59
C CYS A 172 25.69 -4.21 37.87
N CYS A 173 24.74 -3.26 37.80
CA CYS A 173 24.98 -1.99 37.16
C CYS A 173 25.92 -1.10 37.99
N GLY A 174 27.06 -0.71 37.41
CA GLY A 174 28.01 0.21 38.07
C GLY A 174 27.51 1.64 38.30
N ARG A 175 26.38 2.04 37.66
CA ARG A 175 25.81 3.38 37.81
C ARG A 175 24.74 3.47 38.91
N CYS A 176 23.81 2.51 38.97
CA CYS A 176 22.68 2.56 39.91
C CYS A 176 22.66 1.40 40.93
N GLY A 177 23.57 0.43 40.82
CA GLY A 177 23.59 -0.76 41.68
C GLY A 177 22.47 -1.78 41.40
N GLY A 178 21.59 -1.50 40.45
CA GLY A 178 20.51 -2.42 40.05
C GLY A 178 21.06 -3.70 39.42
N ARG A 179 20.42 -4.83 39.71
CA ARG A 179 20.75 -6.15 39.16
C ARG A 179 19.88 -6.57 37.99
N GLN A 180 18.87 -5.78 37.63
CA GLN A 180 17.98 -6.09 36.53
C GLN A 180 18.60 -5.57 35.22
N CYS A 181 19.19 -6.47 34.45
CA CYS A 181 19.90 -6.15 33.21
C CYS A 181 19.42 -7.06 32.06
N ASP A 182 19.57 -6.62 30.82
CA ASP A 182 19.44 -7.47 29.63
C ASP A 182 20.76 -7.48 28.87
N TYR A 183 21.17 -8.64 28.34
CA TYR A 183 22.38 -8.75 27.53
C TYR A 183 22.08 -9.21 26.12
N LEU A 184 22.86 -8.72 25.16
CA LEU A 184 22.85 -9.15 23.78
C LEU A 184 24.25 -9.65 23.42
N ASP A 185 24.38 -10.92 23.06
CA ASP A 185 25.64 -11.46 22.54
C ASP A 185 25.94 -10.83 21.18
N SER A 186 27.09 -10.17 21.05
CA SER A 186 27.60 -9.64 19.78
C SER A 186 28.10 -10.74 18.83
N GLY A 187 28.04 -12.02 19.23
CA GLY A 187 28.46 -13.19 18.44
C GLY A 187 27.43 -13.77 17.46
N ARG A 188 26.21 -13.23 17.37
CA ARG A 188 25.18 -13.68 16.40
C ARG A 188 24.82 -12.61 15.37
N ARG A 189 25.83 -12.10 14.69
CA ARG A 189 25.66 -11.66 13.30
C ARG A 189 26.58 -12.50 12.46
N ASP A 190 26.00 -13.31 11.58
CA ASP A 190 26.69 -13.92 10.46
C ASP A 190 27.61 -12.89 9.78
N ILE A 191 28.89 -12.98 10.08
CA ILE A 191 29.95 -12.62 9.16
C ILE A 191 30.78 -13.89 9.05
N GLY A 192 30.37 -14.76 8.12
CA GLY A 192 31.21 -15.79 7.51
C GLY A 192 32.39 -15.17 6.75
N LYS A 193 33.24 -14.40 7.45
CA LYS A 193 34.60 -14.08 7.03
C LYS A 193 35.65 -14.86 7.82
N CYS A 194 35.26 -15.51 8.92
CA CYS A 194 36.17 -16.37 9.68
C CYS A 194 36.47 -17.69 8.95
N GLU A 195 35.58 -18.13 8.04
CA GLU A 195 35.72 -19.43 7.38
C GLU A 195 36.56 -19.40 6.09
N THR A 196 36.91 -18.23 5.55
CA THR A 196 37.64 -18.15 4.26
C THR A 196 39.12 -17.75 4.40
N TRP A 197 39.48 -16.98 5.43
CA TRP A 197 40.88 -16.63 5.73
C TRP A 197 41.05 -16.62 7.24
N GLY A 198 41.70 -17.66 7.77
CA GLY A 198 41.90 -17.84 9.21
C GLY A 198 42.60 -16.64 9.84
N SER A 199 41.86 -15.89 10.65
CA SER A 199 42.45 -15.03 11.66
C SER A 199 42.59 -15.85 12.94
N GLN A 200 43.82 -16.00 13.42
CA GLN A 200 44.20 -16.84 14.56
C GLN A 200 43.99 -16.13 15.91
N ASP A 201 43.31 -14.98 15.93
CA ASP A 201 43.12 -14.16 17.12
C ASP A 201 41.63 -14.10 17.53
N GLY A 202 41.31 -14.88 18.58
CA GLY A 202 40.23 -14.60 19.53
C GLY A 202 38.81 -14.94 19.13
N ALA A 203 38.37 -16.17 19.44
CA ALA A 203 36.95 -16.51 19.56
C ALA A 203 36.37 -15.90 20.85
N GLY A 204 36.29 -14.56 20.95
CA GLY A 204 35.63 -13.88 22.05
C GLY A 204 34.17 -13.58 21.70
N THR A 205 33.21 -14.16 22.43
CA THR A 205 31.82 -13.69 22.36
C THR A 205 31.71 -12.50 23.28
N SER A 206 31.74 -11.28 22.75
CA SER A 206 31.47 -10.09 23.58
C SER A 206 29.98 -9.92 23.79
N ARG A 207 29.57 -9.58 25.02
CA ARG A 207 28.18 -9.33 25.42
C ARG A 207 27.98 -7.85 25.69
N THR A 208 27.01 -7.24 24.99
CA THR A 208 26.55 -5.89 25.34
C THR A 208 25.46 -6.00 26.39
N VAL A 209 25.75 -5.59 27.62
CA VAL A 209 24.81 -5.58 28.73
C VAL A 209 24.18 -4.20 28.85
N THR A 210 22.86 -4.15 29.10
CA THR A 210 22.08 -2.93 29.33
C THR A 210 21.35 -3.05 30.66
N CYS A 211 21.43 -2.02 31.51
CA CYS A 211 20.66 -1.96 32.75
C CYS A 211 19.21 -1.53 32.46
N LEU A 212 18.23 -2.31 32.91
CA LEU A 212 16.81 -2.03 32.71
C LEU A 212 16.29 -0.90 33.61
N GLY A 213 17.00 -0.59 34.72
CA GLY A 213 16.61 0.48 35.65
C GLY A 213 17.10 1.87 35.25
N CYS A 214 18.32 2.01 34.72
CA CYS A 214 18.91 3.31 34.37
C CYS A 214 19.35 3.45 32.91
N GLY A 215 19.22 2.40 32.09
CA GLY A 215 19.59 2.41 30.67
C GLY A 215 21.10 2.42 30.40
N HIS A 216 21.95 2.28 31.42
CA HIS A 216 23.40 2.23 31.24
C HIS A 216 23.81 0.97 30.45
N LYS A 217 24.69 1.13 29.46
CA LYS A 217 25.17 0.05 28.57
C LYS A 217 26.67 -0.13 28.72
N TRP A 218 27.14 -1.36 28.81
CA TRP A 218 28.56 -1.70 28.86
C TRP A 218 28.83 -3.06 28.18
N GLU A 219 30.08 -3.29 27.78
CA GLU A 219 30.51 -4.52 27.11
C GLU A 219 31.24 -5.42 28.10
N VAL A 220 31.01 -6.73 28.00
CA VAL A 220 31.65 -7.78 28.79
C VAL A 220 32.20 -8.82 27.83
N ASP A 221 33.50 -9.02 27.82
CA ASP A 221 34.14 -10.12 27.09
C ASP A 221 34.12 -11.39 27.98
N ASP A 222 33.52 -12.48 27.49
CA ASP A 222 33.74 -13.80 28.09
C ASP A 222 35.18 -14.24 27.75
N VAL A 223 36.00 -14.44 28.79
CA VAL A 223 37.36 -15.01 28.71
C VAL A 223 37.29 -16.52 28.53
#